data_AF-A0A1U7RND9-F1
#
_entry.id   AF-A0A1U7RND9-F1
#
_cell.length_a   1.000
_cell.length_b   1.000
_cell.length_c   1.000
_cell.angle_alpha   90.00
_cell.angle_beta   90.00
_cell.angle_gamma   90.00
#
_symmetry.space_group_name_H-M   'P 1'
#
loop_
_entity.id
_entity.type
_entity.pdbx_description
1 polymer ?
#
loop_
_entity_poly.entity_id
_entity_poly.type
_entity_poly.pdbx_seq_one_letter_code
_entity_poly.pdbx_strand_id
1 'polypeptide(L)'
;MAERIEQRLEERIPELEQLERVGLFTRPEIKAVIKKASALEYKIQRRALHKEDFIDYIQYEINLLELIKKRRSRIGYSFKKDEIEYSIVQRIQGLFKRATGKWKEDVQLWLSHVAFCKKWNMKFQLSKVFSAMLAIHPNKPALWIMAAKWEMEERLSSESARHLFLRALRFHPECPKLYQEYFRMELMHAEKQRKEKKEFEQAKMDLEVFNYSEEILHGELARIVYRDAIQKIQGAEFHLSLLFIAKLFDFTVDLQKEILEKLQAEHADDPLTWDYLARQELELGSLPSSQHSSKQTKASEVAQKEERCCAVFDEAVTSLPTEPMWKCYVTFCLERYNRKTNSEALRQKRLERMLSVFSRAHESNLLPEELYKQWLQLLLELNLSERATEVAAGATKRFGPSVDMWQTRLQVLIQLNSDCVAECFEEAFKQVKSKDSLSLWTLWVEWSEGANSKEDTEALYQQRTCVFNLQRSLLIAVPAVSVTMKEKYLDWAYRTGGYKKAKKVFTSLHENRPFSREFFKRMIQIEKEQESCKMSNLREYYERALREFGSADSDLWLDYIKEELSHPQGKPENCGNIHWRAMKMLQGELVENFVSKYTLLQTGHS
;
A
#
# COMPACT_ATOMS: atom_id res chain seq x y z
N MET A 1 24.57 -45.88 -15.89
CA MET A 1 24.01 -44.55 -16.22
C MET A 1 23.32 -44.61 -17.57
N ALA A 2 23.98 -45.09 -18.63
CA ALA A 2 23.37 -45.34 -19.94
C ALA A 2 22.15 -46.29 -19.90
N GLU A 3 22.26 -47.44 -19.23
CA GLU A 3 21.14 -48.42 -19.12
C GLU A 3 19.83 -47.83 -18.54
N ARG A 4 19.92 -46.92 -17.57
CA ARG A 4 18.74 -46.25 -16.99
C ARG A 4 18.14 -45.19 -17.91
N ILE A 5 18.93 -44.65 -18.84
CA ILE A 5 18.46 -43.72 -19.87
C ILE A 5 17.77 -44.52 -20.96
N GLU A 6 18.38 -45.63 -21.40
CA GLU A 6 17.84 -46.53 -22.41
C GLU A 6 16.50 -47.12 -21.98
N GLN A 7 16.40 -47.67 -20.77
CA GLN A 7 15.15 -48.18 -20.21
C GLN A 7 14.03 -47.12 -20.21
N ARG A 8 14.35 -45.87 -19.86
CA ARG A 8 13.36 -44.78 -19.85
C ARG A 8 12.97 -44.31 -21.23
N LEU A 9 13.84 -44.44 -22.22
CA LEU A 9 13.51 -44.16 -23.61
C LEU A 9 12.65 -45.28 -24.19
N GLU A 10 12.92 -46.54 -23.82
CA GLU A 10 12.12 -47.71 -24.17
C GLU A 10 10.68 -47.61 -23.64
N GLU A 11 10.51 -47.15 -22.40
CA GLU A 11 9.19 -46.89 -21.79
C GLU A 11 8.34 -45.87 -22.61
N ARG A 12 8.97 -45.02 -23.44
CA ARG A 12 8.26 -44.05 -24.30
C ARG A 12 7.82 -44.64 -25.63
N ILE A 13 8.43 -45.72 -26.09
CA ILE A 13 8.21 -46.26 -27.44
C ILE A 13 6.73 -46.59 -27.67
N PRO A 14 6.02 -47.29 -26.76
CA PRO A 14 4.61 -47.60 -26.97
C PRO A 14 3.75 -46.34 -27.15
N GLU A 15 3.95 -45.32 -26.32
CA GLU A 15 3.24 -44.03 -26.39
C GLU A 15 3.50 -43.31 -27.72
N LEU A 16 4.76 -43.26 -28.16
CA LEU A 16 5.18 -42.58 -29.39
C LEU A 16 4.67 -43.29 -30.65
N GLU A 17 4.66 -44.63 -30.66
CA GLU A 17 4.06 -45.40 -31.74
C GLU A 17 2.54 -45.16 -31.83
N GLN A 18 1.85 -45.05 -30.70
CA GLN A 18 0.41 -44.71 -30.72
C GLN A 18 0.18 -43.29 -31.23
N LEU A 19 1.05 -42.32 -30.91
CA LEU A 19 0.97 -40.97 -31.48
C LEU A 19 1.11 -40.95 -33.01
N GLU A 20 1.93 -41.85 -33.57
CA GLU A 20 2.06 -42.05 -35.03
C GLU A 20 0.81 -42.69 -35.62
N ARG A 21 0.34 -43.80 -35.02
CA ARG A 21 -0.82 -44.57 -35.50
C ARG A 21 -2.11 -43.75 -35.50
N VAL A 22 -2.26 -42.86 -34.51
CA VAL A 22 -3.40 -41.95 -34.39
C VAL A 22 -3.24 -40.71 -35.30
N GLY A 23 -2.11 -40.56 -36.01
CA GLY A 23 -1.87 -39.46 -36.94
C GLY A 23 -1.67 -38.10 -36.26
N LEU A 24 -1.43 -38.09 -34.94
CA LEU A 24 -1.20 -36.85 -34.19
C LEU A 24 0.20 -36.31 -34.42
N PHE A 25 1.17 -37.19 -34.69
CA PHE A 25 2.56 -36.84 -34.96
C PHE A 25 3.06 -37.58 -36.19
N THR A 26 3.95 -36.95 -36.92
CA THR A 26 4.65 -37.57 -38.04
C THR A 26 5.94 -38.27 -37.56
N ARG A 27 6.41 -39.27 -38.32
CA ARG A 27 7.70 -39.94 -38.06
C ARG A 27 8.88 -38.98 -37.77
N PRO A 28 9.11 -37.90 -38.54
CA PRO A 28 10.20 -36.97 -38.23
C PRO A 28 9.99 -36.22 -36.91
N GLU A 29 8.75 -35.87 -36.56
CA GLU A 29 8.46 -35.23 -35.27
C GLU A 29 8.70 -36.20 -34.10
N ILE A 30 8.34 -37.48 -34.24
CA ILE A 30 8.60 -38.50 -33.20
C ILE A 30 10.11 -38.65 -32.99
N LYS A 31 10.91 -38.72 -34.07
CA LYS A 31 12.38 -38.75 -33.98
C LYS A 31 12.92 -37.51 -33.27
N ALA A 32 12.35 -36.32 -33.53
CA ALA A 32 12.73 -35.09 -32.84
C ALA A 32 12.39 -35.14 -31.34
N VAL A 33 11.23 -35.70 -30.98
CA VAL A 33 10.82 -35.90 -29.58
C VAL A 33 11.78 -36.84 -28.85
N ILE A 34 12.16 -37.96 -29.46
CA ILE A 34 13.12 -38.92 -28.87
C ILE A 34 14.48 -38.25 -28.68
N LYS A 35 14.99 -37.54 -29.70
CA LYS A 35 16.28 -36.84 -29.62
C LYS A 35 16.30 -35.83 -28.48
N LYS A 36 15.23 -35.03 -28.35
CA LYS A 36 15.12 -34.00 -27.31
C LYS A 36 14.92 -34.60 -25.92
N ALA A 37 14.10 -35.64 -25.78
CA ALA A 37 13.91 -36.37 -24.53
C ALA A 37 15.22 -37.03 -24.06
N SER A 38 15.97 -37.66 -24.97
CA SER A 38 17.28 -38.25 -24.67
C SER A 38 18.25 -37.19 -24.12
N ALA A 39 18.37 -36.04 -24.79
CA ALA A 39 19.24 -34.95 -24.34
C ALA A 39 18.88 -34.43 -22.93
N LEU A 40 17.58 -34.29 -22.63
CA LEU A 40 17.10 -33.88 -21.31
C LEU A 40 17.34 -34.96 -20.25
N GLU A 41 17.15 -36.24 -20.60
CA GLU A 41 17.41 -37.37 -19.71
C GLU A 41 18.91 -37.47 -19.34
N TYR A 42 19.81 -37.22 -20.30
CA TYR A 42 21.24 -37.12 -20.04
C TYR A 42 21.58 -35.96 -19.10
N LYS A 43 20.95 -34.78 -19.27
CA LYS A 43 21.19 -33.62 -18.40
C LYS A 43 20.84 -33.92 -16.94
N ILE A 44 19.67 -34.52 -16.68
CA ILE A 44 19.22 -34.82 -15.30
C ILE A 44 19.92 -36.03 -14.64
N GLN A 45 20.80 -36.72 -15.38
CA GLN A 45 21.63 -37.82 -14.87
C GLN A 45 23.11 -37.45 -14.68
N ARG A 46 23.49 -36.21 -14.98
CA ARG A 46 24.86 -35.70 -14.75
C ARG A 46 25.23 -35.77 -13.26
N ARG A 47 26.54 -35.78 -12.99
CA ARG A 47 27.07 -35.77 -11.60
C ARG A 47 26.79 -34.43 -10.90
N ALA A 48 27.00 -33.32 -11.60
CA ALA A 48 26.55 -32.00 -11.17
C ALA A 48 25.12 -31.78 -11.67
N LEU A 49 24.17 -31.68 -10.74
CA LEU A 49 22.74 -31.59 -11.02
C LEU A 49 22.25 -30.18 -10.75
N HIS A 50 21.69 -29.53 -11.77
CA HIS A 50 21.06 -28.23 -11.60
C HIS A 50 19.53 -28.40 -11.54
N LYS A 51 18.90 -27.52 -10.76
CA LYS A 51 17.44 -27.48 -10.61
C LYS A 51 16.77 -27.14 -11.95
N GLU A 52 17.39 -26.21 -12.69
CA GLU A 52 16.94 -25.74 -14.00
C GLU A 52 16.79 -26.88 -15.00
N ASP A 53 17.70 -27.86 -15.00
CA ASP A 53 17.61 -29.03 -15.89
C ASP A 53 16.32 -29.85 -15.65
N PHE A 54 15.86 -29.96 -14.40
CA PHE A 54 14.58 -30.62 -14.09
C PHE A 54 13.39 -29.76 -14.50
N ILE A 55 13.45 -28.45 -14.26
CA ILE A 55 12.38 -27.51 -14.64
C ILE A 55 12.21 -27.50 -16.16
N ASP A 56 13.30 -27.40 -16.92
CA ASP A 56 13.31 -27.42 -18.38
C ASP A 56 12.69 -28.71 -18.93
N TYR A 57 13.00 -29.85 -18.31
CA TYR A 57 12.47 -31.13 -18.74
C TYR A 57 10.98 -31.26 -18.42
N ILE A 58 10.57 -30.88 -17.21
CA ILE A 58 9.16 -30.86 -16.83
C ILE A 58 8.36 -29.95 -17.77
N GLN A 59 8.88 -28.74 -18.06
CA GLN A 59 8.25 -27.79 -18.96
C GLN A 59 8.14 -28.36 -20.38
N TYR A 60 9.17 -29.05 -20.86
CA TYR A 60 9.15 -29.71 -22.16
C TYR A 60 8.05 -30.78 -22.25
N GLU A 61 7.92 -31.65 -21.24
CA GLU A 61 6.88 -32.69 -21.23
C GLU A 61 5.47 -32.09 -21.10
N ILE A 62 5.29 -31.02 -20.30
CA ILE A 62 4.03 -30.27 -20.23
C ILE A 62 3.67 -29.68 -21.60
N ASN A 63 4.62 -29.05 -22.27
CA ASN A 63 4.41 -28.45 -23.60
C ASN A 63 4.06 -29.52 -24.65
N LEU A 64 4.70 -30.69 -24.60
CA LEU A 64 4.39 -31.82 -25.48
C LEU A 64 2.94 -32.30 -25.27
N LEU A 65 2.54 -32.44 -24.01
CA LEU A 65 1.20 -32.86 -23.63
C LEU A 65 0.13 -31.83 -24.04
N GLU A 66 0.41 -30.54 -23.91
CA GLU A 66 -0.46 -29.47 -24.40
C GLU A 66 -0.58 -29.46 -25.93
N LEU A 67 0.51 -29.71 -26.64
CA LEU A 67 0.51 -29.83 -28.10
C LEU A 67 -0.37 -31.00 -28.56
N ILE A 68 -0.26 -32.16 -27.90
CA ILE A 68 -1.12 -33.33 -28.17
C ILE A 68 -2.59 -32.96 -27.98
N LYS A 69 -2.94 -32.30 -26.88
CA LYS A 69 -4.32 -31.84 -26.63
C LYS A 69 -4.83 -30.90 -27.71
N LYS A 70 -4.04 -29.90 -28.11
CA LYS A 70 -4.40 -28.96 -29.19
C LYS A 70 -4.60 -29.65 -30.53
N ARG A 71 -3.77 -30.65 -30.85
CA ARG A 71 -3.93 -31.45 -32.09
C ARG A 71 -5.19 -32.31 -32.04
N ARG A 72 -5.46 -32.96 -30.90
CA ARG A 72 -6.71 -33.72 -30.71
C ARG A 72 -7.96 -32.87 -30.82
N SER A 73 -7.97 -31.67 -30.22
CA SER A 73 -9.12 -30.75 -30.33
C SER A 73 -9.35 -30.27 -31.76
N ARG A 74 -8.28 -30.07 -32.55
CA ARG A 74 -8.37 -29.69 -33.96
C ARG A 74 -8.91 -30.81 -34.85
N ILE A 75 -8.52 -32.06 -34.57
CA ILE A 75 -8.90 -33.24 -35.35
C ILE A 75 -10.27 -33.81 -34.91
N GLY A 76 -10.71 -33.52 -33.67
CA GLY A 76 -11.96 -34.04 -33.12
C GLY A 76 -11.90 -35.52 -32.74
N TYR A 77 -10.70 -36.07 -32.52
CA TYR A 77 -10.47 -37.51 -32.34
C TYR A 77 -9.84 -37.84 -30.97
N SER A 78 -10.57 -38.60 -30.15
CA SER A 78 -10.25 -38.88 -28.73
C SER A 78 -9.82 -40.33 -28.43
N PHE A 79 -9.60 -41.16 -29.46
CA PHE A 79 -9.19 -42.56 -29.27
C PHE A 79 -7.82 -42.70 -28.58
N LYS A 80 -7.66 -43.71 -27.72
CA LYS A 80 -6.43 -44.01 -26.94
C LYS A 80 -5.90 -42.82 -26.12
N LYS A 81 -6.79 -41.94 -25.66
CA LYS A 81 -6.42 -40.78 -24.86
C LYS A 81 -5.67 -41.19 -23.59
N ASP A 82 -6.14 -42.21 -22.89
CA ASP A 82 -5.54 -42.66 -21.64
C ASP A 82 -4.15 -43.26 -21.88
N GLU A 83 -3.98 -44.15 -22.87
CA GLU A 83 -2.67 -44.73 -23.19
C GLU A 83 -1.57 -43.69 -23.46
N ILE A 84 -1.94 -42.55 -24.08
CA ILE A 84 -1.00 -41.51 -24.48
C ILE A 84 -0.86 -40.42 -23.41
N GLU A 85 -1.97 -39.76 -23.04
CA GLU A 85 -1.93 -38.62 -22.12
C GLU A 85 -1.60 -39.06 -20.69
N TYR A 86 -2.10 -40.21 -20.22
CA TYR A 86 -1.83 -40.69 -18.87
C TYR A 86 -0.37 -41.11 -18.69
N SER A 87 0.23 -41.74 -19.71
CA SER A 87 1.67 -42.08 -19.72
C SER A 87 2.54 -40.83 -19.54
N ILE A 88 2.25 -39.76 -20.29
CA ILE A 88 2.99 -38.49 -20.18
C ILE A 88 2.76 -37.85 -18.80
N VAL A 89 1.52 -37.86 -18.29
CA VAL A 89 1.20 -37.33 -16.95
C VAL A 89 1.96 -38.08 -15.85
N GLN A 90 2.03 -39.41 -15.91
CA GLN A 90 2.79 -40.22 -14.95
C GLN A 90 4.29 -39.90 -15.02
N ARG A 91 4.83 -39.71 -16.23
CA ARG A 91 6.23 -39.31 -16.42
C ARG A 91 6.52 -37.94 -15.81
N ILE A 92 5.65 -36.94 -16.04
CA ILE A 92 5.77 -35.61 -15.43
C ILE A 92 5.72 -35.71 -13.90
N GLN A 93 4.81 -36.51 -13.33
CA GLN A 93 4.76 -36.76 -11.87
C GLN A 93 6.04 -37.40 -11.36
N GLY A 94 6.59 -38.38 -12.08
CA GLY A 94 7.87 -39.01 -11.75
C GLY A 94 9.02 -38.01 -11.74
N LEU A 95 9.05 -37.08 -12.70
CA LEU A 95 10.04 -35.99 -12.75
C LEU A 95 9.88 -35.02 -11.58
N PHE A 96 8.66 -34.57 -11.29
CA PHE A 96 8.39 -33.72 -10.13
C PHE A 96 8.79 -34.40 -8.82
N LYS A 97 8.43 -35.67 -8.60
CA LYS A 97 8.78 -36.43 -7.39
C LYS A 97 10.30 -36.54 -7.20
N ARG A 98 11.05 -36.71 -8.30
CA ARG A 98 12.52 -36.72 -8.27
C ARG A 98 13.09 -35.34 -7.99
N ALA A 99 12.51 -34.29 -8.56
CA ALA A 99 12.92 -32.92 -8.34
C ALA A 99 12.68 -32.50 -6.88
N THR A 100 11.45 -32.67 -6.37
CA THR A 100 11.10 -32.32 -4.99
C THR A 100 11.81 -33.19 -3.96
N GLY A 101 12.19 -34.42 -4.31
CA GLY A 101 13.02 -35.28 -3.47
C GLY A 101 14.47 -34.78 -3.31
N LYS A 102 15.00 -34.05 -4.30
CA LYS A 102 16.36 -33.47 -4.27
C LYS A 102 16.37 -32.07 -3.68
N TRP A 103 15.51 -31.18 -4.17
CA TRP A 103 15.40 -29.78 -3.70
C TRP A 103 14.21 -29.64 -2.76
N LYS A 104 14.29 -30.30 -1.61
CA LYS A 104 13.20 -30.38 -0.62
C LYS A 104 12.80 -29.01 -0.07
N GLU A 105 13.76 -28.10 0.07
CA GLU A 105 13.55 -26.76 0.64
C GLU A 105 12.80 -25.78 -0.29
N ASP A 106 12.75 -26.07 -1.60
CA ASP A 106 12.18 -25.17 -2.59
C ASP A 106 10.65 -25.28 -2.65
N VAL A 107 9.97 -24.41 -1.89
CA VAL A 107 8.51 -24.35 -1.88
C VAL A 107 7.92 -24.04 -3.25
N GLN A 108 8.58 -23.25 -4.10
CA GLN A 108 8.04 -22.93 -5.43
C GLN A 108 7.98 -24.18 -6.31
N LEU A 109 8.97 -25.07 -6.20
CA LEU A 109 8.96 -26.36 -6.87
C LEU A 109 7.78 -27.23 -6.39
N TRP A 110 7.51 -27.28 -5.09
CA TRP A 110 6.33 -27.98 -4.57
C TRP A 110 5.01 -27.37 -5.06
N LEU A 111 4.89 -26.04 -5.06
CA LEU A 111 3.71 -25.34 -5.56
C LEU A 111 3.48 -25.60 -7.05
N SER A 112 4.53 -25.65 -7.85
CA SER A 112 4.43 -26.01 -9.28
C SER A 112 3.95 -27.45 -9.48
N HIS A 113 4.39 -28.38 -8.62
CA HIS A 113 3.90 -29.77 -8.63
C HIS A 113 2.42 -29.85 -8.22
N VAL A 114 2.01 -29.10 -7.19
CA VAL A 114 0.61 -28.98 -6.77
C VAL A 114 -0.27 -28.42 -7.90
N ALA A 115 0.17 -27.34 -8.55
CA ALA A 115 -0.54 -26.73 -9.67
C ALA A 115 -0.72 -27.69 -10.85
N PHE A 116 0.32 -28.47 -11.17
CA PHE A 116 0.24 -29.53 -12.17
C PHE A 116 -0.80 -30.58 -11.78
N CYS A 117 -0.72 -31.13 -10.56
CA CYS A 117 -1.67 -32.15 -10.10
C CYS A 117 -3.13 -31.64 -10.11
N LYS A 118 -3.36 -30.35 -9.79
CA LYS A 118 -4.68 -29.71 -9.85
C LYS A 118 -5.19 -29.60 -11.29
N LYS A 119 -4.34 -29.13 -12.23
CA LYS A 119 -4.69 -29.00 -13.66
C LYS A 119 -5.08 -30.33 -14.32
N TRP A 120 -4.52 -31.43 -13.86
CA TRP A 120 -4.77 -32.77 -14.41
C TRP A 120 -5.71 -33.63 -13.56
N ASN A 121 -6.37 -33.06 -12.55
CA ASN A 121 -7.31 -33.74 -11.66
C ASN A 121 -6.75 -35.00 -10.97
N MET A 122 -5.48 -34.95 -10.55
CA MET A 122 -4.76 -36.10 -9.97
C MET A 122 -4.96 -36.16 -8.45
N LYS A 123 -6.19 -36.39 -8.00
CA LYS A 123 -6.60 -36.24 -6.58
C LYS A 123 -5.74 -37.05 -5.61
N PHE A 124 -5.55 -38.34 -5.85
CA PHE A 124 -4.78 -39.21 -4.94
C PHE A 124 -3.31 -38.80 -4.83
N GLN A 125 -2.69 -38.44 -5.94
CA GLN A 125 -1.28 -38.01 -5.95
C GLN A 125 -1.13 -36.65 -5.29
N LEU A 126 -2.08 -35.74 -5.49
CA LEU A 126 -2.08 -34.43 -4.86
C LEU A 126 -2.12 -34.51 -3.33
N SER A 127 -2.95 -35.38 -2.76
CA SER A 127 -2.99 -35.63 -1.31
C SER A 127 -1.64 -36.15 -0.76
N LYS A 128 -0.96 -37.02 -1.52
CA LYS A 128 0.41 -37.48 -1.18
C LYS A 128 1.44 -36.36 -1.27
N VAL A 129 1.33 -35.49 -2.29
CA VAL A 129 2.22 -34.34 -2.46
C VAL A 129 2.03 -33.35 -1.31
N PHE A 130 0.80 -33.05 -0.91
CA PHE A 130 0.52 -32.23 0.26
C PHE A 130 1.09 -32.86 1.54
N SER A 131 0.87 -34.16 1.76
CA SER A 131 1.41 -34.85 2.93
C SER A 131 2.93 -34.80 3.01
N ALA A 132 3.63 -34.99 1.89
CA ALA A 132 5.08 -34.90 1.80
C ALA A 132 5.59 -33.45 1.97
N MET A 133 4.93 -32.48 1.34
CA MET A 133 5.27 -31.07 1.43
C MET A 133 5.13 -30.54 2.87
N LEU A 134 4.03 -30.89 3.55
CA LEU A 134 3.77 -30.46 4.93
C LEU A 134 4.69 -31.15 5.95
N ALA A 135 5.19 -32.36 5.65
CA ALA A 135 6.18 -33.02 6.49
C ALA A 135 7.53 -32.30 6.47
N ILE A 136 7.89 -31.68 5.34
CA ILE A 136 9.15 -30.95 5.16
C ILE A 136 8.99 -29.47 5.59
N HIS A 137 7.83 -28.86 5.34
CA HIS A 137 7.55 -27.45 5.60
C HIS A 137 6.44 -27.24 6.65
N PRO A 138 6.58 -27.77 7.88
CA PRO A 138 5.55 -27.59 8.90
C PRO A 138 5.44 -26.14 9.36
N ASN A 139 6.50 -25.34 9.23
CA ASN A 139 6.61 -23.95 9.72
C ASN A 139 5.83 -22.90 8.91
N LYS A 140 5.12 -23.27 7.84
CA LYS A 140 4.40 -22.33 6.96
C LYS A 140 2.87 -22.54 7.06
N PRO A 141 2.13 -21.75 7.85
CA PRO A 141 0.67 -21.88 8.02
C PRO A 141 -0.12 -21.85 6.70
N ALA A 142 0.32 -21.03 5.74
CA ALA A 142 -0.35 -20.89 4.44
C ALA A 142 -0.40 -22.22 3.65
N LEU A 143 0.60 -23.09 3.79
CA LEU A 143 0.63 -24.39 3.12
C LEU A 143 -0.40 -25.35 3.72
N TRP A 144 -0.60 -25.30 5.05
CA TRP A 144 -1.63 -26.08 5.74
C TRP A 144 -3.03 -25.67 5.30
N ILE A 145 -3.28 -24.35 5.27
CA ILE A 145 -4.56 -23.80 4.81
C ILE A 145 -4.84 -24.22 3.36
N MET A 146 -3.83 -24.14 2.48
CA MET A 146 -3.96 -24.57 1.08
C MET A 146 -4.33 -26.05 0.95
N ALA A 147 -3.66 -26.93 1.69
CA ALA A 147 -3.93 -28.36 1.67
C ALA A 147 -5.34 -28.68 2.19
N ALA A 148 -5.75 -28.04 3.29
CA ALA A 148 -7.06 -28.27 3.89
C ALA A 148 -8.21 -27.74 3.03
N LYS A 149 -8.07 -26.54 2.42
CA LYS A 149 -9.03 -26.02 1.44
C LYS A 149 -9.22 -26.96 0.26
N TRP A 150 -8.12 -27.49 -0.27
CA TRP A 150 -8.19 -28.42 -1.40
C TRP A 150 -8.89 -29.74 -1.05
N GLU A 151 -8.58 -30.36 0.10
CA GLU A 151 -9.24 -31.60 0.53
C GLU A 151 -10.77 -31.39 0.73
N MET A 152 -11.17 -30.21 1.19
CA MET A 152 -12.57 -29.85 1.33
C MET A 152 -13.29 -29.64 -0.02
N GLU A 153 -12.75 -28.77 -0.88
CA GLU A 153 -13.40 -28.35 -2.13
C GLU A 153 -13.46 -29.49 -3.17
N GLU A 154 -12.37 -30.25 -3.32
CA GLU A 154 -12.22 -31.19 -4.44
C GLU A 154 -12.46 -32.65 -4.05
N ARG A 155 -12.21 -32.99 -2.79
CA ARG A 155 -12.33 -34.36 -2.27
C ARG A 155 -13.55 -34.56 -1.37
N LEU A 156 -14.23 -33.47 -0.99
CA LEU A 156 -15.41 -33.45 -0.14
C LEU A 156 -15.20 -34.16 1.22
N SER A 157 -13.95 -34.28 1.68
CA SER A 157 -13.61 -34.94 2.94
C SER A 157 -13.36 -33.89 4.02
N SER A 158 -14.41 -33.58 4.79
CA SER A 158 -14.33 -32.69 5.96
C SER A 158 -13.42 -33.24 7.05
N GLU A 159 -13.41 -34.56 7.24
CA GLU A 159 -12.53 -35.22 8.22
C GLU A 159 -11.05 -35.02 7.88
N SER A 160 -10.65 -35.23 6.62
CA SER A 160 -9.24 -35.05 6.21
C SER A 160 -8.80 -33.60 6.38
N ALA A 161 -9.66 -32.63 6.02
CA ALA A 161 -9.40 -31.22 6.24
C ALA A 161 -9.27 -30.88 7.74
N ARG A 162 -10.16 -31.41 8.59
CA ARG A 162 -10.09 -31.25 10.05
C ARG A 162 -8.79 -31.79 10.64
N HIS A 163 -8.37 -33.00 10.23
CA HIS A 163 -7.09 -33.57 10.68
C HIS A 163 -5.90 -32.70 10.28
N LEU A 164 -5.92 -32.10 9.08
CA LEU A 164 -4.88 -31.17 8.64
C LEU A 164 -4.86 -29.89 9.49
N PHE A 165 -6.01 -29.29 9.79
CA PHE A 165 -6.09 -28.11 10.66
C PHE A 165 -5.64 -28.41 12.09
N LEU A 166 -6.12 -29.50 12.69
CA LEU A 166 -5.69 -29.91 14.04
C LEU A 166 -4.19 -30.19 14.11
N ARG A 167 -3.61 -30.79 13.08
CA ARG A 167 -2.15 -30.97 12.98
C ARG A 167 -1.43 -29.65 12.81
N ALA A 168 -1.96 -28.72 12.01
CA ALA A 168 -1.39 -27.39 11.82
C ALA A 168 -1.40 -26.58 13.13
N LEU A 169 -2.46 -26.67 13.93
CA LEU A 169 -2.59 -25.98 15.22
C LEU A 169 -1.59 -26.48 16.26
N ARG A 170 -1.09 -27.72 16.14
CA ARG A 170 0.03 -28.20 16.98
C ARG A 170 1.35 -27.49 16.68
N PHE A 171 1.55 -27.06 15.43
CA PHE A 171 2.75 -26.32 15.03
C PHE A 171 2.59 -24.80 15.16
N HIS A 172 1.37 -24.29 14.98
CA HIS A 172 1.05 -22.85 14.95
C HIS A 172 -0.17 -22.53 15.84
N PRO A 173 -0.04 -22.64 17.17
CA PRO A 173 -1.15 -22.46 18.10
C PRO A 173 -1.65 -21.02 18.22
N GLU A 174 -0.86 -20.03 17.79
CA GLU A 174 -1.21 -18.60 17.92
C GLU A 174 -1.55 -17.95 16.57
N CYS A 175 -1.68 -18.72 15.48
CA CYS A 175 -1.90 -18.15 14.15
C CYS A 175 -3.38 -17.82 13.90
N PRO A 176 -3.80 -16.53 13.80
CA PRO A 176 -5.21 -16.17 13.69
C PRO A 176 -5.85 -16.66 12.38
N LYS A 177 -5.10 -16.58 11.28
CA LYS A 177 -5.57 -17.03 9.95
C LYS A 177 -5.91 -18.52 9.93
N LEU A 178 -5.17 -19.33 10.70
CA LEU A 178 -5.41 -20.77 10.74
C LEU A 178 -6.73 -21.09 11.45
N TYR A 179 -7.02 -20.40 12.55
CA TYR A 179 -8.30 -20.49 13.24
C TYR A 179 -9.46 -19.94 12.42
N GLN A 180 -9.30 -18.81 11.73
CA GLN A 180 -10.33 -18.26 10.83
C GLN A 180 -10.73 -19.26 9.75
N GLU A 181 -9.74 -19.86 9.08
CA GLU A 181 -9.99 -20.83 8.00
C GLU A 181 -10.52 -22.16 8.54
N TYR A 182 -10.07 -22.58 9.72
CA TYR A 182 -10.60 -23.78 10.37
C TYR A 182 -12.07 -23.60 10.80
N PHE A 183 -12.38 -22.46 11.43
CA PHE A 183 -13.75 -22.08 11.80
C PHE A 183 -14.66 -21.99 10.58
N ARG A 184 -14.20 -21.34 9.50
CA ARG A 184 -14.93 -21.28 8.23
C ARG A 184 -15.18 -22.67 7.63
N MET A 185 -14.19 -23.56 7.70
CA MET A 185 -14.31 -24.94 7.21
C MET A 185 -15.41 -25.70 7.95
N GLU A 186 -15.44 -25.63 9.28
CA GLU A 186 -16.47 -26.32 10.09
C GLU A 186 -17.88 -25.79 9.79
N LEU A 187 -18.03 -24.48 9.59
CA LEU A 187 -19.32 -23.89 9.20
C LEU A 187 -19.75 -24.30 7.78
N MET A 188 -18.83 -24.32 6.82
CA MET A 188 -19.12 -24.81 5.47
C MET A 188 -19.50 -26.29 5.47
N HIS A 189 -18.89 -27.10 6.35
CA HIS A 189 -19.26 -28.51 6.51
C HIS A 189 -20.67 -28.65 7.10
N ALA A 190 -21.02 -27.88 8.13
CA ALA A 190 -22.37 -27.86 8.69
C ALA A 190 -23.41 -27.41 7.64
N GLU A 191 -23.10 -26.38 6.85
CA GLU A 191 -23.97 -25.92 5.76
C GLU A 191 -24.20 -27.02 4.70
N LYS A 192 -23.13 -27.74 4.33
CA LYS A 192 -23.21 -28.85 3.38
C LYS A 192 -24.14 -29.96 3.88
N GLN A 193 -23.96 -30.39 5.13
CA GLN A 193 -24.83 -31.43 5.72
C GLN A 193 -26.29 -30.97 5.81
N ARG A 194 -26.55 -29.69 6.08
CA ARG A 194 -27.91 -29.13 6.08
C ARG A 194 -28.55 -29.15 4.69
N LYS A 195 -27.78 -28.84 3.63
CA LYS A 195 -28.26 -28.92 2.25
C LYS A 195 -28.58 -30.36 1.85
N GLU A 196 -27.66 -31.29 2.15
CA GLU A 196 -27.86 -32.72 1.91
C GLU A 196 -29.13 -33.22 2.64
N LYS A 197 -29.30 -32.90 3.93
CA LYS A 197 -30.51 -33.26 4.70
C LYS A 197 -31.80 -32.73 4.05
N LYS A 198 -31.83 -31.46 3.65
CA LYS A 198 -33.00 -30.86 2.97
C LYS A 198 -33.31 -31.55 1.63
N GLU A 199 -32.29 -31.93 0.86
CA GLU A 199 -32.47 -32.65 -0.40
C GLU A 199 -33.04 -34.06 -0.17
N PHE A 200 -32.55 -34.78 0.85
CA PHE A 200 -33.10 -36.09 1.23
C PHE A 200 -34.55 -36.01 1.72
N GLU A 201 -34.88 -35.00 2.53
CA GLU A 201 -36.25 -34.72 2.98
C GLU A 201 -37.19 -34.43 1.80
N GLN A 202 -36.74 -33.63 0.83
CA GLN A 202 -37.50 -33.34 -0.39
C GLN A 202 -37.70 -34.58 -1.28
N ALA A 203 -36.72 -35.47 -1.31
CA ALA A 203 -36.77 -36.72 -2.07
C ALA A 203 -37.62 -37.83 -1.41
N LYS A 204 -38.18 -37.60 -0.21
CA LYS A 204 -38.95 -38.58 0.58
C LYS A 204 -38.22 -39.93 0.74
N MET A 205 -36.90 -39.90 0.93
CA MET A 205 -36.13 -41.09 1.29
C MET A 205 -36.12 -41.29 2.80
N ASP A 206 -36.16 -42.53 3.27
CA ASP A 206 -36.14 -42.84 4.71
C ASP A 206 -34.82 -42.38 5.34
N LEU A 207 -34.90 -41.39 6.23
CA LEU A 207 -33.78 -40.75 6.92
C LEU A 207 -33.13 -41.63 8.01
N GLU A 208 -33.73 -42.78 8.34
CA GLU A 208 -33.32 -43.62 9.48
C GLU A 208 -31.90 -44.20 9.34
N VAL A 209 -31.33 -44.22 8.12
CA VAL A 209 -29.96 -44.74 7.87
C VAL A 209 -28.88 -43.66 8.01
N PHE A 210 -29.24 -42.37 7.97
CA PHE A 210 -28.30 -41.25 8.05
C PHE A 210 -28.59 -40.38 9.28
N ASN A 211 -28.05 -40.80 10.44
CA ASN A 211 -28.04 -39.98 11.66
C ASN A 211 -27.12 -38.75 11.48
N TYR A 212 -27.62 -37.69 10.84
CA TYR A 212 -26.99 -36.38 10.91
C TYR A 212 -27.23 -35.83 12.33
N SER A 213 -26.20 -35.85 13.17
CA SER A 213 -26.28 -35.29 14.53
C SER A 213 -26.65 -33.80 14.45
N GLU A 214 -27.71 -33.39 15.15
CA GLU A 214 -28.18 -32.01 15.16
C GLU A 214 -27.10 -31.02 15.64
N GLU A 215 -26.21 -31.47 16.53
CA GLU A 215 -25.06 -30.74 17.04
C GLU A 215 -24.11 -30.27 15.92
N ILE A 216 -23.86 -31.11 14.91
CA ILE A 216 -23.05 -30.73 13.75
C ILE A 216 -23.82 -29.74 12.86
N LEU A 217 -25.14 -29.93 12.71
CA LEU A 217 -25.98 -29.05 11.92
C LEU A 217 -26.09 -27.64 12.53
N HIS A 218 -26.00 -27.51 13.85
CA HIS A 218 -25.95 -26.23 14.56
C HIS A 218 -24.54 -25.62 14.64
N GLY A 219 -23.52 -26.31 14.13
CA GLY A 219 -22.15 -25.80 14.10
C GLY A 219 -21.43 -25.89 15.45
N GLU A 220 -21.75 -26.86 16.31
CA GLU A 220 -21.12 -27.02 17.63
C GLU A 220 -19.60 -27.20 17.52
N LEU A 221 -19.12 -27.87 16.46
CA LEU A 221 -17.69 -27.97 16.16
C LEU A 221 -17.05 -26.60 15.95
N ALA A 222 -17.72 -25.70 15.22
CA ALA A 222 -17.24 -24.33 15.06
C ALA A 222 -17.24 -23.56 16.40
N ARG A 223 -18.20 -23.84 17.30
CA ARG A 223 -18.20 -23.29 18.67
C ARG A 223 -16.99 -23.77 19.47
N ILE A 224 -16.63 -25.05 19.37
CA ILE A 224 -15.43 -25.60 20.03
C ILE A 224 -14.17 -24.93 19.50
N VAL A 225 -14.05 -24.76 18.18
CA VAL A 225 -12.93 -24.05 17.56
C VAL A 225 -12.85 -22.61 18.07
N TYR A 226 -13.98 -21.92 18.16
CA TYR A 226 -14.05 -20.56 18.72
C TYR A 226 -13.54 -20.51 20.15
N ARG A 227 -14.02 -21.40 21.03
CA ARG A 227 -13.60 -21.46 22.44
C ARG A 227 -12.10 -21.73 22.60
N ASP A 228 -11.52 -22.64 21.81
CA ASP A 228 -10.07 -22.88 21.81
C ASP A 228 -9.28 -21.68 21.27
N ALA A 229 -9.83 -20.98 20.27
CA ALA A 229 -9.17 -19.84 19.64
C ALA A 229 -9.04 -18.64 20.61
N ILE A 230 -10.11 -18.30 21.34
CA ILE A 230 -10.11 -17.17 22.29
C ILE A 230 -9.14 -17.40 23.45
N GLN A 231 -8.97 -18.65 23.90
CA GLN A 231 -8.00 -18.95 24.96
C GLN A 231 -6.56 -18.62 24.55
N LYS A 232 -6.24 -18.70 23.26
CA LYS A 232 -4.87 -18.53 22.74
C LYS A 232 -4.63 -17.19 22.07
N ILE A 233 -5.65 -16.62 21.42
CA ILE A 233 -5.55 -15.37 20.65
C ILE A 233 -6.49 -14.35 21.29
N GLN A 234 -5.89 -13.30 21.84
CA GLN A 234 -6.60 -12.19 22.47
C GLN A 234 -6.79 -11.04 21.49
N GLY A 235 -7.92 -10.33 21.58
CA GLY A 235 -8.15 -9.06 20.89
C GLY A 235 -9.47 -9.00 20.13
N ALA A 236 -10.15 -7.85 20.21
CA ALA A 236 -11.48 -7.65 19.63
C ALA A 236 -11.50 -7.87 18.12
N GLU A 237 -10.44 -7.47 17.39
CA GLU A 237 -10.31 -7.68 15.94
C GLU A 237 -10.50 -9.15 15.54
N PHE A 238 -9.98 -10.07 16.35
CA PHE A 238 -10.06 -11.49 16.06
C PHE A 238 -11.48 -12.03 16.27
N HIS A 239 -12.14 -11.67 17.37
CA HIS A 239 -13.55 -11.98 17.61
C HIS A 239 -14.44 -11.44 16.47
N LEU A 240 -14.21 -10.19 16.05
CA LEU A 240 -14.91 -9.58 14.92
C LEU A 240 -14.67 -10.35 13.62
N SER A 241 -13.44 -10.78 13.35
CA SER A 241 -13.14 -11.58 12.16
C SER A 241 -13.92 -12.89 12.10
N LEU A 242 -14.08 -13.59 13.23
CA LEU A 242 -14.88 -14.81 13.32
C LEU A 242 -16.37 -14.52 13.22
N LEU A 243 -16.83 -13.41 13.78
CA LEU A 243 -18.21 -12.96 13.66
C LEU A 243 -18.59 -12.64 12.21
N PHE A 244 -17.71 -11.97 11.45
CA PHE A 244 -17.92 -11.73 10.02
C PHE A 244 -18.00 -13.04 9.22
N ILE A 245 -17.21 -14.05 9.60
CA ILE A 245 -17.31 -15.38 8.98
C ILE A 245 -18.65 -16.04 9.33
N ALA A 246 -19.09 -15.97 10.59
CA ALA A 246 -20.36 -16.53 11.03
C ALA A 246 -21.55 -15.88 10.29
N LYS A 247 -21.54 -14.55 10.10
CA LYS A 247 -22.58 -13.82 9.35
C LYS A 247 -22.81 -14.31 7.91
N LEU A 248 -21.84 -15.00 7.30
CA LEU A 248 -22.02 -15.61 5.97
C LEU A 248 -23.00 -16.80 5.98
N PHE A 249 -23.38 -17.30 7.16
CA PHE A 249 -24.19 -18.50 7.32
C PHE A 249 -25.45 -18.20 8.15
N ASP A 250 -26.63 -18.32 7.53
CA ASP A 250 -27.92 -17.97 8.12
C ASP A 250 -28.25 -18.72 9.42
N PHE A 251 -27.71 -19.92 9.60
CA PHE A 251 -28.02 -20.77 10.75
C PHE A 251 -27.19 -20.47 12.01
N THR A 252 -26.23 -19.54 11.94
CA THR A 252 -25.28 -19.27 13.03
C THR A 252 -25.75 -18.20 14.00
N VAL A 253 -27.02 -17.79 13.97
CA VAL A 253 -27.55 -16.68 14.79
C VAL A 253 -27.23 -16.86 16.27
N ASP A 254 -27.36 -18.06 16.82
CA ASP A 254 -27.06 -18.33 18.23
C ASP A 254 -25.55 -18.24 18.53
N LEU A 255 -24.72 -18.67 17.58
CA LEU A 255 -23.26 -18.53 17.68
C LEU A 255 -22.83 -17.06 17.55
N GLN A 256 -23.49 -16.27 16.70
CA GLN A 256 -23.24 -14.83 16.58
C GLN A 256 -23.55 -14.11 17.90
N LYS A 257 -24.64 -14.48 18.58
CA LYS A 257 -24.98 -13.96 19.92
C LYS A 257 -23.94 -14.34 20.96
N GLU A 258 -23.53 -15.62 21.01
CA GLU A 258 -22.45 -16.06 21.94
C GLU A 258 -21.14 -15.31 21.69
N ILE A 259 -20.78 -15.06 20.42
CA ILE A 259 -19.58 -14.30 20.08
C ILE A 259 -19.69 -12.85 20.57
N LEU A 260 -20.86 -12.22 20.40
CA LEU A 260 -21.12 -10.84 20.82
C LEU A 260 -21.12 -10.67 22.33
N GLU A 261 -21.75 -11.59 23.07
CA GLU A 261 -21.77 -11.57 24.53
C GLU A 261 -20.35 -11.70 25.10
N LYS A 262 -19.52 -12.59 24.53
CA LYS A 262 -18.12 -12.73 24.95
C LYS A 262 -17.26 -11.53 24.56
N LEU A 263 -17.46 -10.98 23.36
CA LEU A 263 -16.77 -9.76 22.91
C LEU A 263 -17.06 -8.60 23.88
N GLN A 264 -18.31 -8.43 24.30
CA GLN A 264 -18.69 -7.41 25.28
C GLN A 264 -18.12 -7.70 26.67
N ALA A 265 -18.09 -8.96 27.11
CA ALA A 265 -17.57 -9.32 28.43
C ALA A 265 -16.04 -9.17 28.56
N GLU A 266 -15.30 -9.55 27.52
CA GLU A 266 -13.82 -9.62 27.55
C GLU A 266 -13.16 -8.36 26.96
N HIS A 267 -13.83 -7.65 26.06
CA HIS A 267 -13.29 -6.50 25.32
C HIS A 267 -14.21 -5.26 25.38
N ALA A 268 -14.85 -5.04 26.52
CA ALA A 268 -15.62 -3.82 26.80
C ALA A 268 -14.78 -2.54 26.70
N ASP A 269 -13.47 -2.64 26.94
CA ASP A 269 -12.54 -1.51 26.95
C ASP A 269 -11.98 -1.16 25.55
N ASP A 270 -12.28 -1.95 24.51
CA ASP A 270 -11.76 -1.75 23.16
C ASP A 270 -12.72 -0.87 22.31
N PRO A 271 -12.24 0.29 21.77
CA PRO A 271 -13.01 1.13 20.85
C PRO A 271 -13.58 0.40 19.63
N LEU A 272 -12.93 -0.66 19.15
CA LEU A 272 -13.37 -1.43 17.99
C LEU A 272 -14.63 -2.25 18.29
N THR A 273 -14.78 -2.74 19.53
CA THR A 273 -15.98 -3.44 19.99
C THR A 273 -17.19 -2.50 19.91
N TRP A 274 -17.03 -1.27 20.42
CA TRP A 274 -18.09 -0.27 20.40
C TRP A 274 -18.43 0.23 18.99
N ASP A 275 -17.43 0.43 18.13
CA ASP A 275 -17.66 0.77 16.71
C ASP A 275 -18.49 -0.33 16.01
N TYR A 276 -18.16 -1.59 16.26
CA TYR A 276 -18.92 -2.71 15.69
C TYR A 276 -20.36 -2.76 16.23
N LEU A 277 -20.56 -2.66 17.55
CA LEU A 277 -21.89 -2.69 18.17
C LEU A 277 -22.77 -1.55 17.65
N ALA A 278 -22.21 -0.34 17.54
CA ALA A 278 -22.92 0.80 17.00
C ALA A 278 -23.29 0.57 15.53
N ARG A 279 -22.39 0.01 14.71
CA ARG A 279 -22.67 -0.29 13.29
C ARG A 279 -23.69 -1.42 13.11
N GLN A 280 -23.75 -2.38 14.03
CA GLN A 280 -24.73 -3.46 14.01
C GLN A 280 -26.18 -2.94 14.16
N GLU A 281 -26.40 -1.88 14.94
CA GLU A 281 -27.73 -1.26 15.08
C GLU A 281 -28.30 -0.71 13.75
N LEU A 282 -27.43 -0.42 12.78
CA LEU A 282 -27.88 -0.05 11.43
C LEU A 282 -28.48 -1.25 10.66
N GLU A 283 -28.04 -2.47 10.97
CA GLU A 283 -28.42 -3.70 10.29
C GLU A 283 -29.69 -4.34 10.92
N LEU A 284 -29.82 -4.30 12.25
CA LEU A 284 -30.89 -4.99 13.01
C LEU A 284 -32.32 -4.51 12.68
N GLY A 285 -32.48 -3.39 11.96
CA GLY A 285 -33.77 -2.81 11.60
C GLY A 285 -34.30 -3.13 10.19
N SER A 286 -33.81 -4.16 9.48
CA SER A 286 -34.39 -4.58 8.20
C SER A 286 -35.43 -5.68 8.37
N LEU A 287 -36.61 -5.34 8.90
CA LEU A 287 -37.80 -6.10 8.53
C LEU A 287 -38.05 -5.86 7.02
N PRO A 288 -38.58 -6.83 6.26
CA PRO A 288 -38.97 -6.62 4.87
C PRO A 288 -40.14 -5.64 4.85
N SER A 289 -39.84 -4.34 4.85
CA SER A 289 -40.83 -3.29 4.70
C SER A 289 -41.52 -3.52 3.35
N SER A 290 -42.84 -3.71 3.44
CA SER A 290 -43.83 -3.68 2.36
C SER A 290 -43.35 -2.88 1.13
N GLN A 291 -43.56 -3.44 -0.06
CA GLN A 291 -43.08 -2.95 -1.36
C GLN A 291 -43.53 -1.52 -1.75
N HIS A 292 -44.18 -0.77 -0.84
CA HIS A 292 -44.61 0.61 -1.05
C HIS A 292 -44.35 1.52 0.16
N SER A 293 -43.09 1.68 0.60
CA SER A 293 -42.74 2.81 1.49
C SER A 293 -42.37 4.06 0.67
N SER A 294 -43.00 5.20 1.01
CA SER A 294 -42.74 6.49 0.36
C SER A 294 -41.27 6.90 0.56
N LYS A 295 -40.71 7.72 -0.35
CA LYS A 295 -39.32 8.22 -0.25
C LYS A 295 -39.03 8.92 1.09
N GLN A 296 -40.04 9.56 1.68
CA GLN A 296 -39.96 10.27 2.95
C GLN A 296 -39.97 9.29 4.14
N THR A 297 -40.75 8.21 4.07
CA THR A 297 -40.76 7.14 5.08
C THR A 297 -39.39 6.45 5.16
N LYS A 298 -38.76 6.16 4.00
CA LYS A 298 -37.40 5.59 3.94
C LYS A 298 -36.33 6.51 4.54
N ALA A 299 -36.42 7.82 4.29
CA ALA A 299 -35.49 8.79 4.87
C ALA A 299 -35.64 8.88 6.41
N SER A 300 -36.88 8.81 6.91
CA SER A 300 -37.16 8.80 8.35
C SER A 300 -36.66 7.51 9.03
N GLU A 301 -36.84 6.35 8.40
CA GLU A 301 -36.32 5.07 8.90
C GLU A 301 -34.79 5.08 8.98
N VAL A 302 -34.12 5.64 7.98
CA VAL A 302 -32.65 5.80 7.98
C VAL A 302 -32.19 6.77 9.08
N ALA A 303 -32.90 7.88 9.29
CA ALA A 303 -32.61 8.82 10.35
C ALA A 303 -32.70 8.15 11.73
N GLN A 304 -33.76 7.37 11.97
CA GLN A 304 -33.96 6.68 13.24
C GLN A 304 -32.88 5.61 13.50
N LYS A 305 -32.43 4.91 12.45
CA LYS A 305 -31.32 3.95 12.55
C LYS A 305 -30.00 4.64 12.89
N GLU A 306 -29.71 5.75 12.23
CA GLU A 306 -28.52 6.56 12.52
C GLU A 306 -28.55 7.11 13.96
N GLU A 307 -29.72 7.48 14.46
CA GLU A 307 -29.88 7.97 15.83
C GLU A 307 -29.64 6.87 16.88
N ARG A 308 -30.13 5.64 16.66
CA ARG A 308 -29.81 4.48 17.53
C ARG A 308 -28.31 4.19 17.55
N CYS A 309 -27.68 4.21 16.38
CA CYS A 309 -26.23 4.04 16.26
C CYS A 309 -25.48 5.14 17.03
N CYS A 310 -25.88 6.40 16.89
CA CYS A 310 -25.29 7.51 17.63
C CYS A 310 -25.50 7.37 19.15
N ALA A 311 -26.64 6.83 19.60
CA ALA A 311 -26.89 6.59 21.02
C ALA A 311 -25.89 5.58 21.62
N VAL A 312 -25.56 4.51 20.88
CA VAL A 312 -24.52 3.54 21.29
C VAL A 312 -23.14 4.21 21.32
N PHE A 313 -22.82 5.05 20.34
CA PHE A 313 -21.57 5.83 20.37
C PHE A 313 -21.52 6.84 21.52
N ASP A 314 -22.65 7.46 21.86
CA ASP A 314 -22.75 8.39 22.99
C ASP A 314 -22.51 7.66 24.31
N GLU A 315 -23.06 6.45 24.49
CA GLU A 315 -22.78 5.58 25.64
C GLU A 315 -21.30 5.16 25.68
N ALA A 316 -20.75 4.73 24.54
CA ALA A 316 -19.37 4.30 24.42
C ALA A 316 -18.35 5.40 24.77
N VAL A 317 -18.62 6.64 24.38
CA VAL A 317 -17.77 7.78 24.72
C VAL A 317 -17.86 8.13 26.21
N THR A 318 -19.02 7.92 26.83
CA THR A 318 -19.17 8.12 28.28
C THR A 318 -18.47 7.04 29.10
N SER A 319 -18.47 5.79 28.63
CA SER A 319 -17.77 4.69 29.27
C SER A 319 -16.27 4.72 29.00
N LEU A 320 -15.85 5.06 27.77
CA LEU A 320 -14.47 5.10 27.30
C LEU A 320 -14.11 6.45 26.64
N PRO A 321 -13.77 7.48 27.42
CA PRO A 321 -13.31 8.76 26.89
C PRO A 321 -11.86 8.66 26.39
N THR A 322 -11.65 7.95 25.27
CA THR A 322 -10.34 7.75 24.64
C THR A 322 -10.30 8.37 23.24
N GLU A 323 -9.14 8.84 22.82
CA GLU A 323 -8.90 9.36 21.47
C GLU A 323 -9.33 8.38 20.34
N PRO A 324 -9.01 7.07 20.38
CA PRO A 324 -9.48 6.12 19.37
C PRO A 324 -11.01 5.96 19.34
N MET A 325 -11.70 6.03 20.49
CA MET A 325 -13.16 5.96 20.53
C MET A 325 -13.82 7.16 19.84
N TRP A 326 -13.30 8.36 20.12
CA TRP A 326 -13.73 9.57 19.42
C TRP A 326 -13.41 9.53 17.93
N LYS A 327 -12.27 8.95 17.54
CA LYS A 327 -11.93 8.73 16.12
C LYS A 327 -12.95 7.83 15.44
N CYS A 328 -13.37 6.71 16.06
CA CYS A 328 -14.42 5.85 15.51
C CYS A 328 -15.74 6.60 15.35
N TYR A 329 -16.17 7.36 16.36
CA TYR A 329 -17.43 8.11 16.28
C TYR A 329 -17.41 9.20 15.21
N VAL A 330 -16.33 9.99 15.14
CA VAL A 330 -16.17 11.05 14.13
C VAL A 330 -16.10 10.47 12.72
N THR A 331 -15.34 9.40 12.51
CA THR A 331 -15.24 8.75 11.19
C THR A 331 -16.59 8.17 10.75
N PHE A 332 -17.36 7.58 11.67
CA PHE A 332 -18.73 7.17 11.39
C PHE A 332 -19.61 8.35 10.93
N CYS A 333 -19.58 9.48 11.64
CA CYS A 333 -20.36 10.67 11.26
C CYS A 333 -19.95 11.21 9.87
N LEU A 334 -18.66 11.24 9.56
CA LEU A 334 -18.12 11.65 8.25
C LEU A 334 -18.60 10.71 7.14
N GLU A 335 -18.53 9.38 7.34
CA GLU A 335 -19.03 8.40 6.39
C GLU A 335 -20.51 8.61 6.07
N ARG A 336 -21.34 8.90 7.08
CA ARG A 336 -22.79 9.13 6.88
C ARG A 336 -23.08 10.43 6.13
N TYR A 337 -22.34 11.50 6.41
CA TYR A 337 -22.51 12.78 5.73
C TYR A 337 -22.11 12.71 4.25
N ASN A 338 -21.03 12.00 3.93
CA ASN A 338 -20.57 11.83 2.55
C ASN A 338 -21.51 10.97 1.68
N ARG A 339 -22.51 10.28 2.28
CA ARG A 339 -23.52 9.54 1.51
C ARG A 339 -24.50 10.48 0.83
N LYS A 340 -24.55 10.40 -0.51
CA LYS A 340 -25.53 11.10 -1.35
C LYS A 340 -26.95 10.83 -0.88
N THR A 341 -27.69 11.89 -0.59
CA THR A 341 -29.04 11.81 -0.02
C THR A 341 -29.91 12.88 -0.66
N ASN A 342 -31.11 12.50 -1.10
CA ASN A 342 -32.06 13.40 -1.78
C ASN A 342 -32.96 14.18 -0.81
N SER A 343 -32.89 13.89 0.49
CA SER A 343 -33.65 14.58 1.54
C SER A 343 -32.78 15.62 2.23
N GLU A 344 -33.16 16.89 2.13
CA GLU A 344 -32.48 18.02 2.77
C GLU A 344 -32.54 17.92 4.31
N ALA A 345 -33.68 17.52 4.87
CA ALA A 345 -33.84 17.35 6.31
C ALA A 345 -32.89 16.30 6.91
N LEU A 346 -32.65 15.18 6.20
CA LEU A 346 -31.69 14.16 6.65
C LEU A 346 -30.25 14.65 6.53
N ARG A 347 -29.93 15.41 5.48
CA ARG A 347 -28.61 16.04 5.32
C ARG A 347 -28.32 17.03 6.44
N GLN A 348 -29.31 17.84 6.81
CA GLN A 348 -29.20 18.80 7.91
C GLN A 348 -29.00 18.10 9.26
N LYS A 349 -29.79 17.06 9.57
CA LYS A 349 -29.61 16.29 10.81
C LYS A 349 -28.21 15.65 10.93
N ARG A 350 -27.69 15.11 9.83
CA ARG A 350 -26.31 14.54 9.80
C ARG A 350 -25.26 15.61 10.03
N LEU A 351 -25.45 16.80 9.45
CA LEU A 351 -24.55 17.93 9.62
C LEU A 351 -24.53 18.42 11.06
N GLU A 352 -25.70 18.65 11.66
CA GLU A 352 -25.82 19.08 13.07
C GLU A 352 -25.20 18.07 14.02
N ARG A 353 -25.46 16.78 13.80
CA ARG A 353 -24.86 15.69 14.58
C ARG A 353 -23.34 15.68 14.44
N MET A 354 -22.83 15.76 13.22
CA MET A 354 -21.38 15.80 12.98
C MET A 354 -20.72 16.97 13.71
N LEU A 355 -21.25 18.19 13.55
CA LEU A 355 -20.68 19.38 14.20
C LEU A 355 -20.70 19.26 15.72
N SER A 356 -21.78 18.69 16.28
CA SER A 356 -21.89 18.42 17.72
C SER A 356 -20.87 17.39 18.21
N VAL A 357 -20.62 16.32 17.44
CA VAL A 357 -19.64 15.29 17.82
C VAL A 357 -18.22 15.86 17.77
N PHE A 358 -17.89 16.62 16.73
CA PHE A 358 -16.59 17.30 16.65
C PHE A 358 -16.39 18.30 17.79
N SER A 359 -17.41 19.11 18.12
CA SER A 359 -17.29 20.08 19.22
C SER A 359 -17.07 19.38 20.56
N ARG A 360 -17.80 18.29 20.85
CA ARG A 360 -17.60 17.50 22.07
C ARG A 360 -16.24 16.81 22.13
N ALA A 361 -15.75 16.30 21.00
CA ALA A 361 -14.40 15.71 20.91
C ALA A 361 -13.29 16.75 21.13
N HIS A 362 -13.53 17.99 20.69
CA HIS A 362 -12.64 19.13 20.90
C HIS A 362 -12.64 19.59 22.37
N GLU A 363 -13.82 19.79 22.95
CA GLU A 363 -13.99 20.20 24.36
C GLU A 363 -13.38 19.18 25.33
N SER A 364 -13.46 17.89 25.01
CA SER A 364 -12.84 16.82 25.79
C SER A 364 -11.33 16.68 25.57
N ASN A 365 -10.72 17.46 24.65
CA ASN A 365 -9.32 17.35 24.25
C ASN A 365 -8.91 15.93 23.80
N LEU A 366 -9.81 15.23 23.10
CA LEU A 366 -9.58 13.85 22.64
C LEU A 366 -9.72 13.69 21.11
N LEU A 367 -9.90 14.79 20.35
CA LEU A 367 -9.91 14.73 18.89
C LEU A 367 -8.48 14.52 18.34
N PRO A 368 -8.24 13.52 17.46
CA PRO A 368 -6.96 13.35 16.76
C PRO A 368 -6.59 14.53 15.86
N GLU A 369 -5.28 14.74 15.68
CA GLU A 369 -4.71 15.83 14.86
C GLU A 369 -5.23 15.83 13.41
N GLU A 370 -5.24 14.66 12.76
CA GLU A 370 -5.67 14.48 11.36
C GLU A 370 -7.10 14.96 11.07
N LEU A 371 -7.97 14.86 12.08
CA LEU A 371 -9.38 15.18 11.94
C LEU A 371 -9.66 16.69 12.06
N TYR A 372 -8.73 17.47 12.64
CA TYR A 372 -8.88 18.93 12.70
C TYR A 372 -8.83 19.58 11.34
N LYS A 373 -7.95 19.13 10.44
CA LYS A 373 -7.86 19.68 9.07
C LYS A 373 -9.17 19.49 8.31
N GLN A 374 -9.76 18.30 8.41
CA GLN A 374 -11.05 18.00 7.77
C GLN A 374 -12.17 18.83 8.39
N TRP A 375 -12.20 18.97 9.72
CA TRP A 375 -13.22 19.76 10.40
C TRP A 375 -13.15 21.25 10.07
N LEU A 376 -11.94 21.83 10.04
CA LEU A 376 -11.73 23.24 9.71
C LEU A 376 -12.14 23.54 8.26
N GLN A 377 -11.80 22.66 7.31
CA GLN A 377 -12.26 22.80 5.93
C GLN A 377 -13.79 22.76 5.83
N LEU A 378 -14.45 21.84 6.54
CA LEU A 378 -15.91 21.77 6.59
C LEU A 378 -16.54 23.02 7.20
N LEU A 379 -15.96 23.58 8.27
CA LEU A 379 -16.46 24.83 8.87
C LEU A 379 -16.36 26.02 7.91
N LEU A 380 -15.29 26.08 7.11
CA LEU A 380 -15.11 27.09 6.07
C LEU A 380 -16.14 26.94 4.93
N GLU A 381 -16.38 25.71 4.46
CA GLU A 381 -17.40 25.43 3.43
C GLU A 381 -18.82 25.82 3.89
N LEU A 382 -19.09 25.76 5.20
CA LEU A 382 -20.37 26.15 5.80
C LEU A 382 -20.46 27.64 6.15
N ASN A 383 -19.42 28.44 5.86
CA ASN A 383 -19.30 29.85 6.22
C ASN A 383 -19.38 30.15 7.74
N LEU A 384 -18.97 29.20 8.59
CA LEU A 384 -18.91 29.38 10.05
C LEU A 384 -17.53 29.91 10.47
N SER A 385 -17.20 31.13 10.03
CA SER A 385 -15.86 31.74 10.18
C SER A 385 -15.41 31.88 11.64
N GLU A 386 -16.24 32.40 12.52
CA GLU A 386 -15.91 32.60 13.94
C GLU A 386 -15.54 31.27 14.62
N ARG A 387 -16.39 30.25 14.46
CA ARG A 387 -16.14 28.91 14.99
C ARG A 387 -14.88 28.27 14.41
N ALA A 388 -14.60 28.47 13.12
CA ALA A 388 -13.37 27.97 12.50
C ALA A 388 -12.12 28.57 13.16
N THR A 389 -12.15 29.88 13.45
CA THR A 389 -11.02 30.55 14.13
C THR A 389 -10.84 30.10 15.57
N GLU A 390 -11.92 29.92 16.32
CA GLU A 390 -11.89 29.42 17.71
C GLU A 390 -11.33 28.00 17.78
N VAL A 391 -11.84 27.10 16.94
CA VAL A 391 -11.39 25.71 16.87
C VAL A 391 -9.92 25.63 16.47
N ALA A 392 -9.48 26.42 15.49
CA ALA A 392 -8.08 26.46 15.09
C ALA A 392 -7.16 26.98 16.21
N ALA A 393 -7.61 27.99 16.97
CA ALA A 393 -6.88 28.49 18.13
C ALA A 393 -6.82 27.46 19.27
N GLY A 394 -7.91 26.76 19.56
CA GLY A 394 -7.94 25.67 20.55
C GLY A 394 -7.03 24.50 20.16
N ALA A 395 -7.04 24.12 18.87
CA ALA A 395 -6.23 23.02 18.37
C ALA A 395 -4.73 23.32 18.44
N THR A 396 -4.32 24.54 18.08
CA THR A 396 -2.90 24.96 18.18
C THR A 396 -2.42 25.12 19.63
N LYS A 397 -3.30 25.47 20.58
CA LYS A 397 -2.95 25.44 22.02
C LYS A 397 -2.65 24.03 22.52
N ARG A 398 -3.40 23.03 22.06
CA ARG A 398 -3.18 21.62 22.43
C ARG A 398 -1.97 21.03 21.72
N PHE A 399 -1.85 21.26 20.42
CA PHE A 399 -0.77 20.76 19.57
C PHE A 399 0.28 21.84 19.29
N GLY A 400 0.73 22.54 20.33
CA GLY A 400 1.72 23.61 20.24
C GLY A 400 2.98 23.31 19.43
N PRO A 401 3.58 22.10 19.50
CA PRO A 401 4.77 21.79 18.71
C PRO A 401 4.48 21.33 17.28
N SER A 402 3.23 21.08 16.89
CA SER A 402 2.92 20.56 15.55
C SER A 402 2.82 21.64 14.49
N VAL A 403 3.66 21.51 13.47
CA VAL A 403 3.71 22.41 12.32
C VAL A 403 2.44 22.36 11.48
N ASP A 404 1.89 21.17 11.27
CA ASP A 404 0.72 20.96 10.41
C ASP A 404 -0.53 21.65 10.98
N MET A 405 -0.65 21.66 12.30
CA MET A 405 -1.74 22.36 13.00
C MET A 405 -1.62 23.88 12.89
N TRP A 406 -0.41 24.43 13.05
CA TRP A 406 -0.16 25.85 12.83
C TRP A 406 -0.40 26.25 11.37
N GLN A 407 0.06 25.44 10.42
CA GLN A 407 -0.18 25.66 8.99
C GLN A 407 -1.68 25.68 8.67
N THR A 408 -2.44 24.74 9.24
CA THR A 408 -3.89 24.67 9.04
C THR A 408 -4.60 25.89 9.65
N ARG A 409 -4.21 26.33 10.87
CA ARG A 409 -4.75 27.57 11.47
C ARG A 409 -4.45 28.79 10.61
N LEU A 410 -3.23 28.91 10.11
CA LEU A 410 -2.82 30.04 9.28
C LEU A 410 -3.57 30.03 7.93
N GLN A 411 -3.75 28.88 7.30
CA GLN A 411 -4.55 28.75 6.08
C GLN A 411 -6.00 29.20 6.29
N VAL A 412 -6.62 28.83 7.41
CA VAL A 412 -7.98 29.29 7.79
C VAL A 412 -8.01 30.81 7.92
N LEU A 413 -7.05 31.41 8.64
CA LEU A 413 -6.99 32.86 8.83
C LEU A 413 -6.74 33.63 7.53
N ILE A 414 -5.90 33.08 6.64
CA ILE A 414 -5.62 33.63 5.31
C ILE A 414 -6.89 33.62 4.44
N GLN A 415 -7.63 32.50 4.43
CA GLN A 415 -8.88 32.40 3.65
C GLN A 415 -9.97 33.35 4.16
N LEU A 416 -9.98 33.65 5.46
CA LEU A 416 -10.91 34.57 6.08
C LEU A 416 -10.48 36.04 6.01
N ASN A 417 -9.32 36.36 5.42
CA ASN A 417 -8.71 37.69 5.39
C ASN A 417 -8.66 38.36 6.79
N SER A 418 -8.27 37.60 7.81
CA SER A 418 -8.16 38.13 9.17
C SER A 418 -6.90 39.00 9.35
N ASP A 419 -7.02 40.11 10.07
CA ASP A 419 -5.90 41.01 10.36
C ASP A 419 -4.87 40.39 11.33
N CYS A 420 -5.26 39.38 12.12
CA CYS A 420 -4.42 38.74 13.14
C CYS A 420 -3.42 37.70 12.59
N VAL A 421 -3.28 37.58 11.26
CA VAL A 421 -2.42 36.56 10.63
C VAL A 421 -0.95 36.75 11.03
N ALA A 422 -0.45 37.98 11.06
CA ALA A 422 0.94 38.28 11.42
C ALA A 422 1.26 37.89 12.88
N GLU A 423 0.38 38.21 13.81
CA GLU A 423 0.51 37.83 15.23
C GLU A 423 0.49 36.30 15.40
N CYS A 424 -0.36 35.60 14.63
CA CYS A 424 -0.42 34.14 14.66
C CYS A 424 0.86 33.48 14.14
N PHE A 425 1.53 34.06 13.14
CA PHE A 425 2.85 33.58 12.70
C PHE A 425 3.89 33.74 13.83
N GLU A 426 3.92 34.88 14.51
CA GLU A 426 4.84 35.08 15.64
C GLU A 426 4.59 34.11 16.80
N GLU A 427 3.33 33.81 17.12
CA GLU A 427 2.97 32.80 18.11
C GLU A 427 3.44 31.39 17.70
N ALA A 428 3.26 31.02 16.42
CA ALA A 428 3.69 29.73 15.90
C ALA A 428 5.20 29.53 16.07
N PHE A 429 6.02 30.52 15.75
CA PHE A 429 7.48 30.42 15.87
C PHE A 429 7.99 30.43 17.31
N LYS A 430 7.20 30.89 18.28
CA LYS A 430 7.53 30.76 19.72
C LYS A 430 7.38 29.31 20.20
N GLN A 431 6.48 28.53 19.60
CA GLN A 431 6.16 27.16 20.05
C GLN A 431 6.78 26.05 19.19
N VAL A 432 7.00 26.32 17.89
CA VAL A 432 7.52 25.34 16.92
C VAL A 432 9.05 25.24 16.97
N LYS A 433 9.57 24.01 16.95
CA LYS A 433 11.03 23.75 16.88
C LYS A 433 11.60 24.25 15.55
N SER A 434 12.80 24.81 15.60
CA SER A 434 13.41 25.51 14.46
C SER A 434 13.56 24.67 13.17
N LYS A 435 13.71 23.35 13.28
CA LYS A 435 13.97 22.42 12.15
C LYS A 435 12.81 22.28 11.18
N ASP A 436 11.57 22.28 11.69
CA ASP A 436 10.37 22.00 10.90
C ASP A 436 9.63 23.29 10.50
N SER A 437 10.22 24.45 10.83
CA SER A 437 9.63 25.78 10.62
C SER A 437 9.59 26.23 9.15
N LEU A 438 10.23 25.49 8.22
CA LEU A 438 10.38 25.88 6.82
C LEU A 438 9.05 26.12 6.11
N SER A 439 8.09 25.20 6.27
CA SER A 439 6.77 25.29 5.63
C SER A 439 5.96 26.50 6.13
N LEU A 440 6.06 26.83 7.42
CA LEU A 440 5.43 28.02 8.00
C LEU A 440 6.06 29.29 7.44
N TRP A 441 7.38 29.34 7.30
CA TRP A 441 8.05 30.50 6.70
C TRP A 441 7.67 30.68 5.24
N THR A 442 7.57 29.60 4.46
CA THR A 442 7.14 29.69 3.06
C THR A 442 5.72 30.23 2.95
N LEU A 443 4.82 29.80 3.85
CA LEU A 443 3.44 30.26 3.89
C LEU A 443 3.35 31.74 4.32
N TRP A 444 4.15 32.18 5.29
CA TRP A 444 4.19 33.58 5.73
C TRP A 444 4.61 34.50 4.60
N VAL A 445 5.68 34.13 3.90
CA VAL A 445 6.18 34.89 2.77
C VAL A 445 5.13 34.98 1.67
N GLU A 446 4.54 33.86 1.25
CA GLU A 446 3.51 33.84 0.20
C GLU A 446 2.29 34.69 0.57
N TRP A 447 1.85 34.66 1.83
CA TRP A 447 0.79 35.54 2.30
C TRP A 447 1.21 37.02 2.28
N SER A 448 2.41 37.34 2.78
CA SER A 448 2.91 38.71 2.84
C SER A 448 3.15 39.33 1.46
N GLU A 449 3.44 38.51 0.44
CA GLU A 449 3.53 38.97 -0.96
C GLU A 449 2.16 39.37 -1.54
N GLY A 450 1.08 38.75 -1.07
CA GLY A 450 -0.28 38.99 -1.55
C GLY A 450 -1.07 40.04 -0.76
N ALA A 451 -0.82 40.16 0.56
CA ALA A 451 -1.66 40.96 1.47
C ALA A 451 -0.98 42.22 2.04
N ASN A 452 0.35 42.21 2.24
CA ASN A 452 1.06 43.29 2.94
C ASN A 452 1.67 44.33 1.99
N SER A 453 2.09 45.46 2.57
CA SER A 453 2.86 46.47 1.84
C SER A 453 4.21 45.90 1.39
N LYS A 454 4.73 46.38 0.26
CA LYS A 454 6.02 45.93 -0.29
C LYS A 454 7.17 46.19 0.68
N GLU A 455 7.05 47.19 1.57
CA GLU A 455 8.03 47.46 2.62
C GLU A 455 8.03 46.38 3.72
N ASP A 456 6.84 45.92 4.15
CA ASP A 456 6.71 44.90 5.20
C ASP A 456 7.21 43.52 4.72
N THR A 457 6.92 43.16 3.46
CA THR A 457 7.46 41.94 2.83
C THR A 457 8.99 41.97 2.79
N GLU A 458 9.57 43.13 2.47
CA GLU A 458 11.03 43.30 2.44
C GLU A 458 11.65 43.22 3.84
N ALA A 459 11.01 43.80 4.85
CA ALA A 459 11.42 43.69 6.24
C ALA A 459 11.42 42.23 6.73
N LEU A 460 10.40 41.43 6.36
CA LEU A 460 10.33 40.01 6.70
C LEU A 460 11.48 39.20 6.08
N TYR A 461 11.78 39.43 4.80
CA TYR A 461 12.91 38.80 4.14
C TYR A 461 14.24 39.21 4.77
N GLN A 462 14.43 40.49 5.08
CA GLN A 462 15.66 41.00 5.69
C GLN A 462 15.87 40.45 7.11
N GLN A 463 14.81 40.38 7.92
CA GLN A 463 14.87 39.85 9.30
C GLN A 463 15.38 38.42 9.35
N ARG A 464 15.07 37.58 8.36
CA ARG A 464 15.47 36.17 8.34
C ARG A 464 16.77 35.90 7.58
N THR A 465 17.12 36.77 6.63
CA THR A 465 18.33 36.61 5.82
C THR A 465 19.57 37.32 6.40
N CYS A 466 19.40 38.35 7.22
CA CYS A 466 20.49 39.04 7.92
C CYS A 466 20.72 38.47 9.33
N VAL A 467 21.97 38.11 9.63
CA VAL A 467 22.42 37.70 10.99
C VAL A 467 22.89 38.90 11.83
N PHE A 468 22.88 40.12 11.30
CA PHE A 468 23.50 41.25 12.00
C PHE A 468 22.53 42.09 12.84
N ASN A 469 22.48 41.70 14.12
CA ASN A 469 22.21 42.49 15.32
C ASN A 469 20.77 42.85 15.72
N LEU A 470 20.52 42.56 17.01
CA LEU A 470 19.50 43.07 17.94
C LEU A 470 18.09 42.47 17.85
N GLN A 471 17.92 41.23 18.30
CA GLN A 471 17.20 40.90 19.55
C GLN A 471 17.17 39.36 19.76
N ARG A 472 17.66 38.90 20.93
CA ARG A 472 17.32 37.64 21.64
C ARG A 472 17.50 36.28 20.92
N SER A 473 18.60 35.60 21.30
CA SER A 473 18.55 34.34 22.09
C SER A 473 17.38 33.39 21.79
N LEU A 474 17.55 32.44 20.84
CA LEU A 474 17.14 31.00 20.91
C LEU A 474 16.94 30.33 19.54
N LEU A 475 16.84 31.06 18.43
CA LEU A 475 16.57 30.45 17.12
C LEU A 475 17.86 30.29 16.32
N ILE A 476 18.51 29.13 16.48
CA ILE A 476 19.47 28.61 15.49
C ILE A 476 18.81 28.75 14.12
N ALA A 477 19.33 29.63 13.27
CA ALA A 477 18.89 29.75 11.88
C ALA A 477 19.14 28.39 11.24
N VAL A 478 18.06 27.65 10.97
CA VAL A 478 18.18 26.36 10.32
C VAL A 478 18.72 26.59 8.92
N PRO A 479 19.88 26.01 8.56
CA PRO A 479 20.53 26.24 7.27
C PRO A 479 19.58 26.15 6.08
N ALA A 480 18.66 25.18 6.10
CA ALA A 480 17.65 24.98 5.07
C ALA A 480 16.70 26.18 4.91
N VAL A 481 16.20 26.74 6.02
CA VAL A 481 15.29 27.91 5.99
C VAL A 481 16.00 29.15 5.45
N SER A 482 17.25 29.38 5.88
CA SER A 482 18.02 30.53 5.38
C SER A 482 18.28 30.42 3.88
N VAL A 483 18.61 29.22 3.39
CA VAL A 483 18.85 28.97 1.96
C VAL A 483 17.60 29.26 1.12
N THR A 484 16.47 28.62 1.46
CA THR A 484 15.23 28.77 0.68
C THR A 484 14.69 30.21 0.70
N MET A 485 14.88 30.92 1.81
CA MET A 485 14.43 32.32 1.90
C MET A 485 15.28 33.27 1.07
N LYS A 486 16.58 33.00 0.89
CA LYS A 486 17.44 33.80 0.00
C LYS A 486 17.06 33.63 -1.47
N GLU A 487 16.74 32.40 -1.87
CA GLU A 487 16.23 32.10 -3.21
C GLU A 487 14.91 32.85 -3.46
N LYS A 488 13.92 32.69 -2.57
CA LYS A 488 12.63 33.40 -2.69
C LYS A 488 12.78 34.92 -2.66
N TYR A 489 13.64 35.48 -1.80
CA TYR A 489 13.85 36.93 -1.72
C TYR A 489 14.46 37.50 -3.01
N LEU A 490 15.42 36.79 -3.62
CA LEU A 490 16.01 37.21 -4.89
C LEU A 490 14.96 37.23 -6.00
N ASP A 491 14.12 36.20 -6.05
CA ASP A 491 13.01 36.11 -7.00
C ASP A 491 11.98 37.22 -6.80
N TRP A 492 11.56 37.46 -5.57
CA TRP A 492 10.63 38.54 -5.22
C TRP A 492 11.19 39.92 -5.56
N ALA A 493 12.46 40.18 -5.23
CA ALA A 493 13.13 41.42 -5.52
C ALA A 493 13.20 41.70 -7.04
N TYR A 494 13.40 40.65 -7.83
CA TYR A 494 13.37 40.75 -9.29
C TYR A 494 11.96 41.03 -9.82
N ARG A 495 10.94 40.31 -9.34
CA ARG A 495 9.53 40.51 -9.77
C ARG A 495 9.00 41.91 -9.42
N THR A 496 9.39 42.45 -8.27
CA THR A 496 8.85 43.73 -7.76
C THR A 496 9.63 44.96 -8.17
N GLY A 497 10.97 44.86 -8.26
CA GLY A 497 11.88 46.00 -8.46
C GLY A 497 12.88 45.81 -9.60
N GLY A 498 12.75 44.74 -10.38
CA GLY A 498 13.61 44.43 -11.52
C GLY A 498 15.07 44.17 -11.15
N TYR A 499 15.95 44.23 -12.15
CA TYR A 499 17.36 43.88 -12.03
C TYR A 499 18.13 44.69 -10.96
N LYS A 500 17.87 45.99 -10.85
CA LYS A 500 18.58 46.86 -9.90
C LYS A 500 18.31 46.46 -8.45
N LYS A 501 17.09 46.05 -8.11
CA LYS A 501 16.73 45.59 -6.76
C LYS A 501 17.31 44.19 -6.50
N ALA A 502 17.17 43.27 -7.45
CA ALA A 502 17.77 41.93 -7.38
C ALA A 502 19.30 41.97 -7.16
N LYS A 503 20.02 42.85 -7.89
CA LYS A 503 21.47 43.02 -7.71
C LYS A 503 21.84 43.55 -6.33
N LYS A 504 21.08 44.51 -5.79
CA LYS A 504 21.30 45.00 -4.41
C LYS A 504 21.10 43.91 -3.38
N VAL A 505 20.03 43.12 -3.53
CA VAL A 505 19.72 41.97 -2.65
C VAL A 505 20.80 40.89 -2.76
N PHE A 506 21.24 40.54 -3.96
CA PHE A 506 22.37 39.62 -4.13
C PHE A 506 23.64 40.17 -3.45
N THR A 507 23.91 41.47 -3.59
CA THR A 507 25.06 42.12 -2.97
C THR A 507 24.96 42.17 -1.44
N SER A 508 23.77 42.21 -0.84
CA SER A 508 23.66 42.11 0.62
C SER A 508 23.72 40.66 1.14
N LEU A 509 23.27 39.69 0.33
CA LEU A 509 23.13 38.30 0.76
C LEU A 509 24.35 37.43 0.48
N HIS A 510 25.20 37.78 -0.49
CA HIS A 510 26.31 36.93 -0.94
C HIS A 510 27.44 36.75 0.07
N GLU A 511 27.42 37.45 1.20
CA GLU A 511 28.36 37.25 2.32
C GLU A 511 27.76 36.40 3.44
N ASN A 512 26.42 36.27 3.48
CA ASN A 512 25.71 35.54 4.52
C ASN A 512 25.64 34.06 4.17
N ARG A 513 26.47 33.23 4.80
CA ARG A 513 26.38 31.75 4.70
C ARG A 513 25.17 31.22 5.49
N PRO A 514 24.56 30.07 5.11
CA PRO A 514 24.88 29.16 4.00
C PRO A 514 24.24 29.58 2.66
N PHE A 515 24.87 29.16 1.55
CA PHE A 515 24.40 29.40 0.17
C PHE A 515 23.81 28.14 -0.45
N SER A 516 23.03 28.31 -1.52
CA SER A 516 22.64 27.23 -2.44
C SER A 516 23.14 27.47 -3.85
N ARG A 517 23.23 26.37 -4.60
CA ARG A 517 23.52 26.40 -6.03
C ARG A 517 22.44 27.17 -6.80
N GLU A 518 21.18 26.96 -6.42
CA GLU A 518 20.03 27.57 -7.08
C GLU A 518 20.01 29.09 -6.91
N PHE A 519 20.43 29.61 -5.75
CA PHE A 519 20.58 31.05 -5.52
C PHE A 519 21.53 31.71 -6.54
N PHE A 520 22.69 31.09 -6.82
CA PHE A 520 23.64 31.61 -7.81
C PHE A 520 23.15 31.40 -9.25
N LYS A 521 22.60 30.21 -9.58
CA LYS A 521 22.03 29.93 -10.90
C LYS A 521 20.91 30.93 -11.24
N ARG A 522 20.08 31.27 -10.25
CA ARG A 522 18.99 32.22 -10.44
C ARG A 522 19.48 33.64 -10.72
N MET A 523 20.51 34.11 -10.02
CA MET A 523 21.13 35.42 -10.31
C MET A 523 21.76 35.45 -11.71
N ILE A 524 22.42 34.36 -12.12
CA ILE A 524 22.98 34.20 -13.47
C ILE A 524 21.88 34.28 -14.52
N GLN A 525 20.76 33.60 -14.29
CA GLN A 525 19.60 33.64 -15.19
C GLN A 525 19.01 35.05 -15.30
N ILE A 526 18.86 35.77 -14.18
CA ILE A 526 18.39 37.17 -14.15
C ILE A 526 19.32 38.10 -14.96
N GLU A 527 20.64 37.87 -14.91
CA GLU A 527 21.63 38.64 -15.69
C GLU A 527 21.53 38.32 -17.19
N LYS A 528 21.27 37.07 -17.56
CA LYS A 528 21.08 36.64 -18.96
C LYS A 528 19.81 37.22 -19.60
N GLU A 529 18.77 37.41 -18.80
CA GLU A 529 17.50 38.02 -19.24
C GLU A 529 17.62 39.52 -19.52
N GLN A 530 18.75 40.17 -19.18
CA GLN A 530 18.95 41.59 -19.46
C GLN A 530 19.37 41.84 -20.91
N GLU A 531 18.79 42.87 -21.54
CA GLU A 531 19.16 43.34 -22.89
C GLU A 531 20.64 43.77 -23.00
N SER A 532 21.26 44.15 -21.87
CA SER A 532 22.68 44.51 -21.78
C SER A 532 23.44 43.57 -20.83
N CYS A 533 23.38 42.27 -21.13
CA CYS A 533 24.13 41.27 -20.38
C CYS A 533 25.64 41.57 -20.43
N LYS A 534 26.26 41.84 -19.27
CA LYS A 534 27.69 42.10 -19.17
C LYS A 534 28.41 40.84 -18.74
N MET A 535 29.31 40.36 -19.60
CA MET A 535 30.11 39.17 -19.31
C MET A 535 30.96 39.32 -18.03
N SER A 536 31.32 40.55 -17.65
CA SER A 536 32.02 40.83 -16.38
C SER A 536 31.21 40.40 -15.16
N ASN A 537 29.89 40.63 -15.15
CA ASN A 537 29.02 40.27 -14.04
C ASN A 537 28.79 38.76 -14.00
N LEU A 538 28.57 38.14 -15.18
CA LEU A 538 28.44 36.68 -15.30
C LEU A 538 29.68 35.96 -14.77
N ARG A 539 30.88 36.37 -15.21
CA ARG A 539 32.16 35.83 -14.70
C ARG A 539 32.25 35.94 -13.19
N GLU A 540 31.88 37.08 -12.62
CA GLU A 540 31.90 37.28 -11.17
C GLU A 540 30.95 36.33 -10.44
N TYR A 541 29.73 36.13 -10.95
CA TYR A 541 28.75 35.22 -10.34
C TYR A 541 29.17 33.74 -10.46
N TYR A 542 29.67 33.32 -11.62
CA TYR A 542 30.21 31.97 -11.81
C TYR A 542 31.44 31.72 -10.92
N GLU A 543 32.42 32.63 -10.88
CA GLU A 543 33.60 32.48 -10.02
C GLU A 543 33.23 32.40 -8.54
N ARG A 544 32.22 33.15 -8.10
CA ARG A 544 31.71 33.06 -6.71
C ARG A 544 31.02 31.73 -6.44
N ALA A 545 30.18 31.26 -7.36
CA ALA A 545 29.53 29.95 -7.23
C ALA A 545 30.55 28.80 -7.21
N LEU A 546 31.59 28.89 -8.04
CA LEU A 546 32.66 27.89 -8.15
C LEU A 546 33.57 27.86 -6.91
N ARG A 547 33.74 28.97 -6.19
CA ARG A 547 34.47 28.98 -4.91
C ARG A 547 33.78 28.11 -3.84
N GLU A 548 32.45 28.09 -3.83
CA GLU A 548 31.67 27.36 -2.81
C GLU A 548 31.29 25.95 -3.27
N PHE A 549 30.94 25.75 -4.55
CA PHE A 549 30.41 24.49 -5.08
C PHE A 549 31.30 23.79 -6.12
N GLY A 550 32.46 24.37 -6.45
CA GLY A 550 33.32 23.86 -7.54
C GLY A 550 33.92 22.47 -7.30
N SER A 551 33.92 21.95 -6.07
CA SER A 551 34.33 20.57 -5.76
C SER A 551 33.23 19.53 -5.95
N ALA A 552 31.96 19.96 -5.97
CA ALA A 552 30.79 19.08 -5.89
C ALA A 552 29.81 19.24 -7.07
N ASP A 553 30.10 20.11 -8.04
CA ASP A 553 29.24 20.38 -9.19
C ASP A 553 30.05 20.47 -10.48
N SER A 554 29.99 19.43 -11.32
CA SER A 554 30.63 19.40 -12.64
C SER A 554 29.87 20.19 -13.69
N ASP A 555 28.55 20.35 -13.54
CA ASP A 555 27.70 21.06 -14.50
C ASP A 555 27.93 22.58 -14.42
N LEU A 556 28.16 23.11 -13.22
CA LEU A 556 28.49 24.53 -13.03
C LEU A 556 29.76 24.97 -13.80
N TRP A 557 30.78 24.10 -13.87
CA TRP A 557 31.99 24.36 -14.66
C TRP A 557 31.71 24.34 -16.16
N LEU A 558 30.88 23.40 -16.63
CA LEU A 558 30.50 23.28 -18.04
C LEU A 558 29.64 24.46 -18.48
N ASP A 559 28.69 24.88 -17.65
CA ASP A 559 27.86 26.06 -17.92
C ASP A 559 28.72 27.31 -18.04
N TYR A 560 29.73 27.49 -17.18
CA TYR A 560 30.64 28.63 -17.28
C TYR A 560 31.45 28.63 -18.59
N ILE A 561 31.95 27.45 -19.01
CA ILE A 561 32.66 27.29 -20.29
C ILE A 561 31.72 27.59 -21.47
N LYS A 562 30.48 27.10 -21.43
CA LYS A 562 29.47 27.38 -22.46
C LYS A 562 29.23 28.88 -22.60
N GLU A 563 29.08 29.61 -21.50
CA GLU A 563 28.88 31.07 -21.52
C GLU A 563 30.09 31.83 -22.10
N GLU A 564 31.32 31.41 -21.81
CA GLU A 564 32.52 32.03 -22.39
C GLU A 564 32.66 31.78 -23.90
N LEU A 565 32.03 30.72 -24.43
CA LEU A 565 32.01 30.40 -25.86
C LEU A 565 30.82 31.03 -26.59
N SER A 566 29.66 31.18 -25.95
CA SER A 566 28.40 31.64 -26.56
C SER A 566 28.18 33.15 -26.49
N HIS A 567 28.71 33.83 -25.46
CA HIS A 567 28.43 35.24 -25.23
C HIS A 567 29.24 36.17 -26.16
N PRO A 568 28.65 37.25 -26.73
CA PRO A 568 29.35 38.17 -27.64
C PRO A 568 30.61 38.86 -27.07
N GLN A 569 30.69 38.96 -25.74
CA GLN A 569 31.83 39.50 -24.98
C GLN A 569 32.63 38.41 -24.23
N GLY A 570 32.37 37.14 -24.57
CA GLY A 570 33.09 35.98 -24.05
C GLY A 570 34.55 35.97 -24.53
N LYS A 571 35.42 35.31 -23.76
CA LYS A 571 36.83 35.13 -24.10
C LYS A 571 37.12 33.63 -24.19
N PRO A 572 37.14 33.05 -25.39
CA PRO A 572 37.45 31.62 -25.59
C PRO A 572 38.81 31.20 -25.00
N GLU A 573 39.76 32.13 -24.90
CA GLU A 573 41.08 31.94 -24.27
C GLU A 573 40.97 31.49 -22.80
N ASN A 574 39.93 31.93 -22.08
CA ASN A 574 39.73 31.56 -20.68
C ASN A 574 39.25 30.12 -20.51
N CYS A 575 38.62 29.53 -21.52
CA CYS A 575 38.01 28.20 -21.43
C CYS A 575 39.04 27.11 -21.07
N GLY A 576 40.26 27.21 -21.60
CA GLY A 576 41.35 26.28 -21.27
C GLY A 576 41.77 26.35 -19.81
N ASN A 577 41.83 27.56 -19.25
CA ASN A 577 42.15 27.77 -17.84
C ASN A 577 41.01 27.28 -16.92
N ILE A 578 39.76 27.54 -17.30
CA ILE A 578 38.57 27.06 -16.55
C ILE A 578 38.52 25.53 -16.55
N HIS A 579 38.75 24.88 -17.69
CA HIS A 579 38.83 23.42 -17.80
C HIS A 579 39.95 22.83 -16.91
N TRP A 580 41.14 23.44 -16.94
CA TRP A 580 42.25 23.00 -16.08
C TRP A 580 41.92 23.14 -14.59
N ARG A 581 41.25 24.24 -14.20
CA ARG A 581 40.79 24.45 -12.81
C ARG A 581 39.73 23.43 -12.40
N ALA A 582 38.77 23.12 -13.28
CA ALA A 582 37.74 22.11 -13.03
C ALA A 582 38.36 20.73 -12.75
N MET A 583 39.33 20.32 -13.58
CA MET A 583 40.08 19.06 -13.41
C MET A 583 40.84 18.97 -12.08
N LYS A 584 41.26 20.11 -11.52
CA LYS A 584 41.99 20.18 -10.25
C LYS A 584 41.06 20.21 -9.02
N MET A 585 39.85 20.75 -9.18
CA MET A 585 38.90 20.98 -8.07
C MET A 585 37.89 19.84 -7.90
N LEU A 586 37.46 19.21 -9.00
CA LEU A 586 36.55 18.07 -8.98
C LEU A 586 37.28 16.80 -8.53
N GLN A 587 36.58 15.90 -7.82
CA GLN A 587 37.16 14.64 -7.31
C GLN A 587 36.32 13.43 -7.71
N GLY A 588 36.97 12.29 -7.94
CA GLY A 588 36.33 11.00 -8.23
C GLY A 588 35.54 10.97 -9.54
N GLU A 589 34.38 10.32 -9.52
CA GLU A 589 33.49 10.13 -10.69
C GLU A 589 33.02 11.45 -11.35
N LEU A 590 33.06 12.57 -10.62
CA LEU A 590 32.69 13.89 -11.16
C LEU A 590 33.68 14.39 -12.22
N VAL A 591 34.95 13.98 -12.16
CA VAL A 591 35.98 14.32 -13.16
C VAL A 591 35.71 13.60 -14.47
N GLU A 592 35.42 12.30 -14.42
CA GLU A 592 35.11 11.48 -15.60
C GLU A 592 33.81 11.97 -16.30
N ASN A 593 32.80 12.31 -15.49
CA ASN A 593 31.56 12.92 -15.97
C ASN A 593 31.78 14.30 -16.61
N PHE A 594 32.67 15.12 -16.03
CA PHE A 594 33.03 16.42 -16.61
C PHE A 594 33.76 16.27 -17.96
N VAL A 595 34.77 15.39 -18.04
CA VAL A 595 35.56 15.17 -19.26
C VAL A 595 34.71 14.61 -20.39
N SER A 596 33.82 13.66 -20.12
CA SER A 596 32.88 13.12 -21.12
C SER A 596 31.91 14.20 -21.63
N LYS A 597 31.33 15.02 -20.75
CA LYS A 597 30.45 16.12 -21.18
C LYS A 597 31.21 17.24 -21.90
N TYR A 598 32.44 17.54 -21.50
CA TYR A 598 33.27 18.55 -22.17
C TYR A 598 33.73 18.11 -23.57
N THR A 599 34.08 16.84 -23.74
CA THR A 599 34.41 16.28 -25.07
C THR A 599 33.21 16.28 -26.01
N LEU A 600 31.99 16.02 -25.50
CA LEU A 600 30.76 16.21 -26.26
C LEU A 600 30.52 17.67 -26.67
N LEU A 601 30.84 18.62 -25.78
CA LEU A 601 30.77 20.05 -26.09
C LEU A 601 31.73 20.45 -27.22
N GLN A 602 32.96 19.95 -27.19
CA GLN A 602 33.98 20.26 -28.21
C GLN A 602 33.68 19.63 -29.57
N THR A 603 32.99 18.49 -29.59
CA THR A 603 32.62 17.77 -30.82
C THR A 603 31.33 18.28 -31.46
N GLY A 604 30.63 19.25 -30.83
CA GLY A 604 29.41 19.87 -31.37
C GLY A 604 28.16 18.99 -31.23
N HIS A 605 28.20 17.96 -30.39
CA HIS A 605 27.08 17.03 -30.13
C HIS A 605 26.36 17.31 -28.80
N SER A 606 26.46 18.55 -28.29
CA SER A 606 25.90 18.98 -27.00
C SER A 606 24.41 19.25 -27.02
#